data_AF-X0Y688-F1
#
_entry.id   AF-X0Y688-F1
#
_cell.length_a   1.000
_cell.length_b   1.000
_cell.length_c   1.000
_cell.angle_alpha   90.00
_cell.angle_beta   90.00
_cell.angle_gamma   90.00
#
_symmetry.space_group_name_H-M   'P 1'
#
loop_
_entity.id
_entity.type
_entity.pdbx_description
1 polymer ?
#
loop_
_entity_poly.entity_id
_entity_poly.type
_entity_poly.pdbx_seq_one_letter_code
_entity_poly.pdbx_strand_id
1 'polypeptide(L)' 'TGITPEFWDSCDAVCGHEAWRLWGTPNCGKGQPGQTARVGHGVAPARFRNVQVGVKA' A
#
# COMPACT_ATOMS: atom_id res chain seq x y z
N THR A 1 0.56 14.20 -7.24
CA THR A 1 2.02 14.08 -7.04
C THR A 1 2.29 12.75 -6.37
N GLY A 2 3.43 12.12 -6.62
CA GLY A 2 3.81 10.83 -6.03
C GLY A 2 4.70 10.97 -4.80
N ILE A 3 4.67 12.13 -4.12
CA ILE A 3 5.52 12.40 -2.98
C ILE A 3 4.97 11.64 -1.77
N THR A 4 5.76 10.69 -1.27
CA THR A 4 5.34 9.76 -0.22
C THR A 4 4.73 10.47 0.99
N PRO A 5 5.37 11.50 1.60
CA PRO A 5 4.76 12.23 2.71
C PRO A 5 3.38 12.83 2.38
N GLU A 6 3.22 13.49 1.22
CA GLU A 6 1.95 14.10 0.82
C GLU A 6 0.83 13.06 0.64
N PHE A 7 1.17 11.90 0.07
CA PHE A 7 0.20 10.82 -0.10
C PHE A 7 -0.26 10.27 1.25
N TRP A 8 0.66 9.99 2.16
CA TRP A 8 0.30 9.42 3.47
C TRP A 8 -0.41 10.42 4.37
N ASP A 9 -0.08 11.72 4.26
CA ASP A 9 -0.80 12.79 4.96
C ASP A 9 -2.27 12.89 4.52
N SER A 10 -2.60 12.45 3.30
CA SER A 10 -3.98 12.42 2.79
C SER A 10 -4.85 11.27 3.33
N CYS A 11 -4.30 10.38 4.17
CA CYS A 11 -5.02 9.27 4.79
C CYS A 11 -5.90 9.77 5.95
N ASP A 12 -7.22 9.76 5.77
CA ASP A 12 -8.16 10.31 6.76
C ASP A 12 -9.04 9.26 7.45
N ALA A 13 -8.93 7.98 7.05
CA ALA A 13 -9.63 6.87 7.70
C ALA A 13 -8.95 5.52 7.45
N VAL A 14 -9.03 4.63 8.44
CA VAL A 14 -8.65 3.21 8.37
C VAL A 14 -9.78 2.38 8.97
N CYS A 15 -10.17 1.29 8.30
CA CYS A 15 -11.22 0.40 8.81
C CYS A 15 -10.80 -0.32 10.10
N GLY A 16 -11.80 -0.76 10.87
CA GLY A 16 -11.61 -1.47 12.12
C GLY A 16 -11.06 -2.90 11.95
N HIS A 17 -10.92 -3.59 13.08
CA HIS A 17 -10.35 -4.93 13.15
C HIS A 17 -11.12 -5.93 12.26
N GLU A 18 -12.44 -5.79 12.16
CA GLU A 18 -13.30 -6.65 11.35
C GLU A 18 -12.92 -6.69 9.86
N ALA A 19 -12.30 -5.63 9.36
CA ALA A 19 -11.85 -5.52 7.97
C ALA A 19 -10.37 -5.90 7.77
N TRP A 20 -9.63 -6.17 8.85
CA TRP A 20 -8.22 -6.53 8.78
C TRP A 20 -8.03 -7.91 8.16
N ARG A 21 -7.05 -8.03 7.26
CA ARG A 21 -6.67 -9.28 6.61
C ARG A 21 -5.16 -9.37 6.44
N LEU A 22 -4.63 -10.60 6.50
CA LEU A 22 -3.25 -10.88 6.10
C LEU A 22 -3.20 -11.07 4.57
N TRP A 23 -2.40 -10.26 3.89
CA TRP A 23 -2.12 -10.41 2.47
C TRP A 23 -0.64 -10.73 2.28
N GLY A 24 -0.30 -11.50 1.26
CA GLY A 24 1.09 -11.85 1.01
C GLY A 24 1.33 -12.44 -0.36
N THR A 25 2.61 -12.50 -0.72
CA THR A 25 3.10 -13.05 -1.98
C THR A 25 4.18 -14.11 -1.69
N PRO A 26 4.29 -15.15 -2.53
CA PRO A 26 5.30 -16.19 -2.34
C PRO A 26 6.72 -15.69 -2.57
N ASN A 27 6.88 -14.49 -3.16
CA ASN A 27 8.14 -13.84 -3.44
C ASN A 27 8.09 -12.37 -2.99
N CYS A 28 9.25 -11.76 -2.74
CA CYS A 28 9.34 -10.38 -2.25
C CYS A 28 9.50 -9.34 -3.37
N GLY A 29 9.81 -9.78 -4.60
CA GLY A 29 10.02 -8.89 -5.75
C GLY A 29 11.13 -7.85 -5.55
N LYS A 30 11.95 -7.97 -4.50
CA LYS A 30 12.98 -7.00 -4.16
C LYS A 30 14.27 -7.29 -4.92
N GLY A 31 14.84 -6.24 -5.52
CA GLY A 31 16.29 -6.12 -5.70
C GLY A 31 16.83 -6.38 -7.11
N GLN A 32 17.96 -5.71 -7.34
CA GLN A 32 19.01 -6.12 -8.26
C GLN A 32 20.30 -6.23 -7.42
N PRO A 33 20.85 -7.45 -7.21
CA PRO A 33 20.38 -8.75 -7.70
C PRO A 33 19.04 -9.18 -7.09
N GLY A 34 18.26 -9.97 -7.84
CA GLY A 34 16.93 -10.42 -7.43
C GLY A 34 16.99 -11.26 -6.16
N GLN A 35 16.20 -10.88 -5.16
CA GLN A 35 16.03 -11.61 -3.90
C GLN A 35 14.65 -12.25 -3.86
N THR A 36 14.56 -13.43 -3.25
CA THR A 36 13.29 -14.13 -3.02
C THR A 36 13.10 -14.40 -1.54
N ALA A 37 11.98 -13.92 -1.00
CA ALA A 37 11.50 -14.25 0.34
C ALA A 37 9.97 -14.26 0.32
N ARG A 38 9.35 -15.11 1.14
CA ARG A 38 7.92 -14.99 1.42
C ARG A 38 7.70 -13.69 2.19
N VAL A 39 6.78 -12.86 1.70
CA VAL A 39 6.42 -11.61 2.36
C VAL A 39 4.92 -11.52 2.55
N GLY A 40 4.50 -10.93 3.66
CA GLY A 40 3.10 -10.64 3.94
C GLY A 40 2.97 -9.45 4.86
N HIS A 41 1.82 -8.78 4.77
CA HIS A 41 1.45 -7.63 5.60
C HIS A 41 0.01 -7.78 6.04
N GLY A 42 -0.23 -7.59 7.33
CA GLY A 42 -1.56 -7.38 7.86
C GLY A 42 -2.03 -5.99 7.51
N VAL A 43 -3.10 -5.86 6.74
CA VAL A 43 -3.63 -4.56 6.33
C VAL A 43 -5.15 -4.52 6.48
N ALA A 44 -5.66 -3.32 6.74
CA ALA A 44 -7.07 -2.99 6.64
C ALA A 44 -7.25 -1.97 5.50
N PRO A 45 -8.44 -1.91 4.87
CA PRO A 45 -8.75 -0.84 3.93
C PRO A 45 -8.57 0.54 4.58
N ALA A 46 -8.05 1.49 3.80
CA ALA A 46 -7.83 2.87 4.21
C ALA A 46 -8.31 3.84 3.12
N ARG A 47 -8.74 5.03 3.52
CA ARG A 47 -9.22 6.08 2.62
C ARG A 47 -8.16 7.18 2.49
N PHE A 48 -7.79 7.48 1.26
CA PHE A 48 -6.87 8.55 0.90
C PHE A 48 -7.62 9.60 0.08
N ARG A 49 -7.44 10.88 0.41
CA ARG A 49 -8.13 12.00 -0.25
C ARG A 49 -7.26 12.61 -1.33
N ASN A 50 -7.89 13.19 -2.35
CA ASN A 50 -7.21 14.01 -3.37
C ASN A 50 -6.05 13.30 -4.09
N VAL A 51 -6.13 11.98 -4.22
CA VAL A 51 -5.13 11.18 -4.94
C VAL A 51 -5.40 11.25 -6.44
N GLN A 52 -4.42 11.71 -7.21
CA GLN A 52 -4.48 11.59 -8.67
C GLN A 52 -4.21 10.13 -9.06
N VAL A 53 -5.17 9.51 -9.76
CA VAL A 53 -5.04 8.17 -10.31
C VAL A 53 -4.85 8.27 -11.82
N GLY A 54 -3.80 7.63 -12.33
CA GLY A 54 -3.47 7.66 -13.76
C GLY A 54 -2.90 9.01 -14.24
N VAL A 55 -2.92 9.20 -15.55
CA VAL A 55 -2.49 10.45 -16.21
C VAL A 55 -3.68 11.37 -16.44
N LYS A 56 -3.46 12.68 -16.35
CA LYS A 56 -4.46 13.67 -16.79
C LYS A 56 -4.56 13.58 -18.31
N ALA A 57 -5.79 13.60 -18.84
CA ALA A 57 -6.04 13.73 -20.28
C ALA A 57 -5.53 15.08 -20.80
#